data_AF-A0A8D8BPC6-F1
#
_entry.id   AF-A0A8D8BPC6-F1
#
_cell.length_a   1.000
_cell.length_b   1.000
_cell.length_c   1.000
_cell.angle_alpha   90.00
_cell.angle_beta   90.00
_cell.angle_gamma   90.00
#
_symmetry.space_group_name_H-M   'P 1'
#
loop_
_entity.id
_entity.type
_entity.pdbx_description
1 polymer ?
#
loop_
_entity_poly.entity_id
_entity_poly.type
_entity_poly.pdbx_seq_one_letter_code
_entity_poly.pdbx_strand_id
1 'polypeptide(L)'
;FSWVCFLFCRKVPQSNSGQVSQAQHHRMWARLVLIVGICVVVYFTTFRTREKKFATQRETLELRSQKLDCSKPFFEEIAKYSGCIPAHCGRFVSDKIVGGAEVDILLNLAKQGFRFGGSSGGASILDLHSGALSKESQFVNIYKIPEAKQIFTAELINTYKHVKEKVREAVSE
;
A
#
# COMPACT_ATOMS: atom_id res chain seq x y z
N PHE A 1 1.55 -61.61 34.23
CA PHE A 1 2.40 -61.41 33.04
C PHE A 1 3.04 -60.03 33.15
N SER A 2 4.09 -59.93 33.96
CA SER A 2 5.51 -60.14 33.63
C SER A 2 6.16 -58.80 33.33
N TRP A 3 6.68 -58.18 34.39
CA TRP A 3 7.67 -57.12 34.31
C TRP A 3 8.95 -57.72 33.73
N VAL A 4 9.26 -57.39 32.48
CA VAL A 4 10.57 -57.73 31.90
C VAL A 4 11.51 -56.56 32.19
N CYS A 5 12.25 -56.71 33.28
CA CYS A 5 13.41 -55.88 33.60
C CYS A 5 14.53 -56.20 32.60
N PHE A 6 14.65 -55.42 31.52
CA PHE A 6 15.83 -55.48 30.67
C PHE A 6 16.99 -54.78 31.38
N LEU A 7 17.82 -55.57 32.07
CA LEU A 7 19.16 -55.19 32.47
C LEU A 7 19.99 -54.94 31.20
N PHE A 8 19.98 -53.68 30.73
CA PHE A 8 20.98 -53.23 29.77
C PHE A 8 22.31 -53.10 30.51
N CYS A 9 23.17 -54.10 30.35
CA CYS A 9 24.54 -54.08 30.82
C CYS A 9 25.27 -52.92 30.12
N ARG A 10 25.42 -51.80 30.82
CA ARG A 10 26.13 -50.62 30.31
C ARG A 10 27.63 -50.93 30.39
N LYS A 11 28.22 -51.27 29.24
CA LYS A 11 29.68 -51.41 29.09
C LYS A 11 30.33 -50.09 29.53
N VAL A 12 31.11 -50.12 30.60
CA VAL A 12 31.91 -48.97 31.05
C VAL A 12 32.91 -48.65 29.93
N PRO A 13 32.90 -47.45 29.34
CA PRO A 13 33.90 -47.10 28.34
C PRO A 13 35.24 -46.92 29.06
N GLN A 14 36.25 -47.65 28.60
CA GLN A 14 37.62 -47.37 29.01
C GLN A 14 37.98 -45.95 28.57
N SER A 15 38.45 -45.18 29.54
CA SER A 15 38.95 -43.83 29.36
C SER A 15 40.20 -43.85 28.49
N ASN A 16 40.05 -43.55 27.20
CA ASN A 16 41.15 -43.07 26.37
C ASN A 16 41.10 -41.53 26.37
N SER A 17 41.92 -40.92 27.21
CA SER A 17 42.00 -39.48 27.51
C SER A 17 42.40 -38.59 26.31
N GLY A 18 42.59 -39.15 25.11
CA GLY A 18 42.97 -38.42 23.89
C GLY A 18 41.82 -38.05 22.94
N GLN A 19 40.66 -38.72 22.96
CA GLN A 19 39.59 -38.50 21.96
C GLN A 19 38.41 -37.66 22.43
N VAL A 20 38.26 -37.44 23.73
CA VAL A 20 37.15 -36.64 24.31
C VAL A 20 37.26 -35.15 23.91
N SER A 21 38.49 -34.64 23.79
CA SER A 21 38.78 -33.24 23.41
C SER A 21 38.31 -32.90 21.98
N GLN A 22 38.60 -33.79 21.02
CA GLN A 22 38.29 -33.54 19.60
C GLN A 22 36.78 -33.55 19.34
N ALA A 23 36.04 -34.51 19.90
CA ALA A 23 34.59 -34.60 19.75
C ALA A 23 33.84 -33.42 20.42
N GLN A 24 34.37 -32.90 21.55
CA GLN A 24 33.84 -31.70 22.20
C GLN A 24 34.12 -30.44 21.37
N HIS A 25 35.32 -30.32 20.80
CA HIS A 25 35.71 -29.22 19.93
C HIS A 25 34.81 -29.14 18.69
N HIS A 26 34.57 -30.27 18.00
CA HIS A 26 33.67 -30.31 16.85
C HIS A 26 32.22 -29.92 17.20
N ARG A 27 31.72 -30.29 18.39
CA ARG A 27 30.40 -29.89 18.88
C ARG A 27 30.30 -28.39 19.14
N MET A 28 31.36 -27.76 19.65
CA MET A 28 31.39 -26.30 19.87
C MET A 28 31.39 -25.54 18.54
N TRP A 29 32.23 -25.95 17.58
CA TRP A 29 32.28 -25.34 16.25
C TRP A 29 30.97 -25.48 15.48
N ALA A 30 30.34 -26.67 15.52
CA ALA A 30 29.04 -26.87 14.88
C ALA A 30 27.96 -25.94 15.44
N ARG A 31 27.94 -25.72 16.77
CA ARG A 31 27.02 -24.76 17.41
C ARG A 31 27.31 -23.33 16.99
N LEU A 32 28.58 -22.95 16.89
CA LEU A 32 29.01 -21.60 16.49
C LEU A 32 28.59 -21.29 15.05
N VAL A 33 28.83 -22.22 14.12
CA VAL A 33 28.41 -22.09 12.71
C VAL A 33 26.89 -22.01 12.60
N LEU A 34 26.15 -22.82 13.36
CA LEU A 34 24.68 -22.78 13.38
C LEU A 34 24.16 -21.43 13.87
N ILE A 35 24.70 -20.91 14.99
CA ILE A 35 24.30 -19.61 15.55
C ILE A 35 24.59 -18.49 14.55
N VAL A 36 25.80 -18.46 13.96
CA VAL A 36 26.16 -17.46 12.96
C VAL A 36 25.25 -17.55 11.73
N GLY A 37 24.96 -18.77 11.24
CA GLY A 37 24.03 -18.99 10.14
C GLY A 37 22.63 -18.45 10.44
N ILE A 38 22.09 -18.71 11.64
CA ILE A 38 20.80 -18.18 12.08
C ILE A 38 20.84 -16.65 12.16
N CYS A 39 21.89 -16.07 12.76
CA CYS A 39 22.06 -14.61 12.84
C CYS A 39 22.11 -13.95 11.46
N VAL A 40 22.81 -14.56 10.50
CA VAL A 40 22.87 -14.08 9.11
C VAL A 40 21.49 -14.14 8.45
N VAL A 41 20.77 -15.26 8.57
CA VAL A 41 19.40 -15.39 8.02
C VAL A 41 18.46 -14.36 8.64
N VAL A 42 18.48 -14.17 9.96
CA VAL A 42 17.65 -13.17 10.66
C VAL A 42 18.02 -11.75 10.23
N TYR A 43 19.31 -11.44 10.11
CA TYR A 43 19.77 -10.13 9.63
C TYR A 43 19.27 -9.83 8.22
N PHE A 44 19.44 -10.76 7.28
CA PHE A 44 19.01 -10.56 5.90
C PHE A 44 17.48 -10.51 5.76
N THR A 45 16.74 -11.34 6.49
CA THR A 45 15.26 -11.34 6.46
C THR A 45 14.66 -10.09 7.12
N THR A 46 15.25 -9.61 8.20
CA THR A 46 14.81 -8.38 8.89
C THR A 46 15.20 -7.12 8.12
N PHE A 47 16.36 -7.11 7.46
CA PHE A 47 16.79 -5.95 6.67
C PHE A 47 15.95 -5.75 5.41
N ARG A 48 15.51 -6.84 4.77
CA ARG A 48 14.64 -6.77 3.56
C ARG A 48 13.20 -6.32 3.85
N THR A 49 12.75 -6.36 5.10
CA THR A 49 11.35 -6.07 5.48
C THR A 49 11.18 -4.71 6.16
N ARG A 50 12.12 -3.77 5.98
CA ARG A 50 12.03 -2.40 6.52
C ARG A 50 10.96 -1.50 5.85
N GLU A 51 9.89 -2.09 5.35
CA GLU A 51 8.71 -1.35 4.90
C GLU A 51 7.87 -0.97 6.12
N LYS A 52 7.80 0.32 6.43
CA LYS A 52 6.89 0.84 7.47
C LYS A 52 5.52 1.07 6.84
N LYS A 53 4.48 0.51 7.44
CA LYS A 53 3.09 0.75 7.03
C LYS A 53 2.77 2.23 7.26
N PHE A 54 2.38 2.92 6.19
CA PHE A 54 2.07 4.36 6.25
C PHE A 54 0.69 4.62 6.85
N ALA A 55 -0.32 3.89 6.39
CA ALA A 55 -1.66 3.89 6.95
C ALA A 55 -2.24 2.47 6.94
N THR A 56 -3.07 2.14 7.91
CA THR A 56 -3.82 0.88 8.01
C THR A 56 -5.31 1.13 7.92
N GLN A 57 -6.09 0.17 7.42
CA GLN A 57 -7.55 0.33 7.26
C GLN A 57 -8.29 0.48 8.60
N ARG A 58 -7.68 0.07 9.73
CA ARG A 58 -8.34 0.03 11.04
C ARG A 58 -8.12 1.29 11.87
N GLU A 59 -7.19 2.15 11.48
CA GLU A 59 -6.97 3.43 12.14
C GLU A 59 -7.80 4.52 11.45
N THR A 60 -8.18 5.55 12.21
CA THR A 60 -8.78 6.76 11.66
C THR A 60 -7.74 7.87 11.78
N LEU A 61 -7.35 8.44 10.65
CA LEU A 61 -6.29 9.43 10.55
C LEU A 61 -6.88 10.80 10.20
N GLU A 62 -6.65 11.78 11.07
CA GLU A 62 -6.98 13.19 10.78
C GLU A 62 -6.15 13.68 9.60
N LEU A 63 -4.83 13.58 9.69
CA LEU A 63 -3.89 13.83 8.61
C LEU A 63 -2.55 13.18 8.95
N ARG A 64 -2.01 12.37 8.05
CA ARG A 64 -0.67 11.81 8.17
C ARG A 64 0.12 12.13 6.93
N SER A 65 1.25 12.82 7.09
CA SER A 65 2.15 13.18 6.00
C SER A 65 3.52 12.52 6.14
N GLN A 66 4.12 12.16 5.02
CA GLN A 66 5.51 11.75 4.90
C GLN A 66 6.15 12.64 3.84
N LYS A 67 7.08 13.49 4.28
CA LYS A 67 7.88 14.30 3.37
C LYS A 67 8.78 13.40 2.52
N LEU A 68 8.84 13.69 1.22
CA LEU A 68 9.68 13.00 0.26
C LEU A 68 10.44 14.05 -0.56
N ASP A 69 11.64 13.70 -0.99
CA ASP A 69 12.39 14.54 -1.92
C ASP A 69 11.77 14.42 -3.31
N CYS A 70 11.39 15.55 -3.92
CA CYS A 70 10.91 15.54 -5.29
C CYS A 70 12.06 15.16 -6.24
N SER A 71 11.71 14.54 -7.36
CA SER A 71 12.67 14.33 -8.44
C SER A 71 13.01 15.66 -9.12
N LYS A 72 14.27 15.83 -9.54
CA LYS A 72 14.70 16.97 -10.36
C LYS A 72 13.88 17.18 -11.65
N PRO A 73 13.58 16.13 -12.46
CA PRO A 73 12.81 16.32 -13.68
C PRO A 73 11.39 16.85 -13.41
N PHE A 74 10.78 16.50 -12.27
CA PHE A 74 9.49 17.05 -11.89
C PHE A 74 9.54 18.57 -11.71
N PHE A 75 10.58 19.09 -11.04
CA PHE A 75 10.74 20.54 -10.86
C PHE A 75 10.98 21.30 -12.17
N GLU A 76 11.71 20.70 -13.11
CA GLU A 76 11.95 21.30 -14.43
C GLU A 76 10.68 21.37 -15.29
N GLU A 77 9.79 20.39 -15.15
CA GLU A 77 8.51 20.36 -15.85
C GLU A 77 7.53 21.38 -15.26
N ILE A 78 7.33 21.37 -13.94
CA ILE A 78 6.38 22.28 -13.28
C ILE A 78 6.78 23.75 -13.41
N ALA A 79 8.08 24.06 -13.51
CA ALA A 79 8.57 25.42 -13.73
C ALA A 79 8.10 26.04 -15.06
N LYS A 80 7.64 25.22 -16.02
CA LYS A 80 7.10 25.69 -17.31
C LYS A 80 5.65 26.15 -17.22
N TYR A 81 4.94 25.80 -16.16
CA TYR A 81 3.52 26.08 -15.99
C TYR A 81 3.30 27.10 -14.89
N SER A 82 2.55 28.17 -15.18
CA SER A 82 2.08 29.12 -14.18
C SER A 82 0.81 28.55 -13.50
N GLY A 83 0.89 28.24 -12.22
CA GLY A 83 -0.26 27.65 -11.50
C GLY A 83 0.04 27.27 -10.05
N CYS A 84 -0.92 26.55 -9.45
CA CYS A 84 -0.79 26.00 -8.10
C CYS A 84 0.21 24.84 -8.10
N ILE A 85 1.40 25.07 -7.55
CA ILE A 85 2.47 24.07 -7.40
C ILE A 85 2.58 23.72 -5.90
N PRO A 86 2.61 22.44 -5.51
CA PRO A 86 2.78 22.07 -4.12
C PRO A 86 4.11 22.57 -3.58
N ALA A 87 4.10 23.22 -2.41
CA ALA A 87 5.30 23.75 -1.77
C ALA A 87 6.28 22.63 -1.36
N HIS A 88 5.74 21.46 -1.03
CA HIS A 88 6.50 20.30 -0.56
C HIS A 88 6.00 19.02 -1.24
N CYS A 89 6.93 18.14 -1.61
CA CYS A 89 6.57 16.78 -2.02
C CYS A 89 6.40 15.89 -0.80
N GLY A 90 5.39 15.04 -0.87
CA GLY A 90 5.13 14.06 0.15
C GLY A 90 4.00 13.13 -0.21
N ARG A 91 3.79 12.15 0.65
CA ARG A 91 2.57 11.33 0.69
C ARG A 91 1.71 11.83 1.83
N PHE A 92 0.41 11.95 1.60
CA PHE A 92 -0.57 12.31 2.62
C PHE A 92 -1.71 11.30 2.61
N VAL A 93 -2.24 10.99 3.79
CA VAL A 93 -3.46 10.19 3.98
C VAL A 93 -4.30 10.87 5.05
N SER A 94 -5.60 11.01 4.78
CA SER A 94 -6.59 11.55 5.71
C SER A 94 -7.94 10.90 5.44
N ASP A 95 -8.64 10.55 6.52
CA ASP A 95 -10.01 10.03 6.48
C ASP A 95 -11.06 11.13 6.68
N LYS A 96 -10.63 12.38 6.86
CA LYS A 96 -11.48 13.50 7.29
C LYS A 96 -11.70 14.59 6.25
N ILE A 97 -10.91 14.61 5.17
CA ILE A 97 -11.04 15.61 4.09
C ILE A 97 -12.41 15.53 3.41
N VAL A 98 -12.95 14.32 3.22
CA VAL A 98 -14.23 14.11 2.54
C VAL A 98 -15.22 13.44 3.51
N GLY A 99 -16.37 14.06 3.73
CA GLY A 99 -17.40 13.53 4.62
C GLY A 99 -18.19 12.38 3.97
N GLY A 100 -18.75 11.49 4.79
CA GLY A 100 -19.52 10.33 4.31
C GLY A 100 -20.69 10.71 3.39
N ALA A 101 -21.45 11.75 3.72
CA ALA A 101 -22.55 12.22 2.88
C ALA A 101 -22.07 12.73 1.49
N GLU A 102 -20.90 13.37 1.43
CA GLU A 102 -20.30 13.81 0.18
C GLU A 102 -19.85 12.61 -0.66
N VAL A 103 -19.26 11.60 0.01
CA VAL A 103 -18.88 10.33 -0.64
C VAL A 103 -20.09 9.62 -1.22
N ASP A 104 -21.23 9.57 -0.52
CA ASP A 104 -22.44 8.92 -1.02
C ASP A 104 -22.98 9.59 -2.29
N ILE A 105 -22.97 10.94 -2.33
CA ILE A 105 -23.36 11.71 -3.51
C ILE A 105 -22.41 11.43 -4.68
N LEU A 106 -21.09 11.46 -4.44
CA LEU A 106 -20.08 11.19 -5.47
C LEU A 106 -20.11 9.72 -5.94
N LEU A 107 -20.40 8.79 -5.05
CA LEU A 107 -20.58 7.37 -5.39
C LEU A 107 -21.81 7.18 -6.27
N ASN A 108 -22.91 7.86 -5.94
CA ASN A 108 -24.12 7.84 -6.76
C ASN A 108 -23.87 8.43 -8.15
N LEU A 109 -23.14 9.56 -8.23
CA LEU A 109 -22.66 10.12 -9.50
C LEU A 109 -21.86 9.11 -10.30
N ALA A 110 -20.85 8.48 -9.69
CA ALA A 110 -19.99 7.52 -10.38
C ALA A 110 -20.80 6.33 -10.92
N LYS A 111 -21.67 5.74 -10.09
CA LYS A 111 -22.56 4.64 -10.50
C LYS A 111 -23.46 5.06 -11.65
N GLN A 112 -24.10 6.22 -11.58
CA GLN A 112 -24.99 6.70 -12.63
C GLN A 112 -24.24 7.06 -13.91
N GLY A 113 -23.11 7.74 -13.83
CA GLY A 113 -22.27 8.12 -14.97
C GLY A 113 -21.72 6.90 -15.71
N PHE A 114 -21.22 5.89 -14.98
CA PHE A 114 -20.70 4.67 -15.61
C PHE A 114 -21.77 3.79 -16.26
N ARG A 115 -23.07 3.97 -15.96
CA ARG A 115 -24.15 3.28 -16.70
C ARG A 115 -24.21 3.68 -18.17
N PHE A 116 -23.71 4.86 -18.53
CA PHE A 116 -23.66 5.35 -19.91
C PHE A 116 -22.36 4.95 -20.62
N GLY A 117 -21.39 4.42 -19.87
CA GLY A 117 -20.11 3.98 -20.37
C GLY A 117 -20.06 2.47 -20.58
N GLY A 118 -18.83 1.96 -20.57
CA GLY A 118 -18.51 0.56 -20.82
C GLY A 118 -17.34 0.48 -21.78
N SER A 119 -16.33 -0.34 -21.48
CA SER A 119 -15.15 -0.47 -22.35
C SER A 119 -15.08 -1.89 -22.91
N SER A 120 -14.64 -2.04 -24.16
CA SER A 120 -14.55 -3.33 -24.85
C SER A 120 -13.39 -4.22 -24.35
N GLY A 121 -12.65 -3.80 -23.33
CA GLY A 121 -11.57 -4.62 -22.75
C GLY A 121 -10.85 -4.02 -21.52
N GLY A 122 -11.07 -2.75 -21.19
CA GLY A 122 -10.39 -2.06 -20.08
C GLY A 122 -11.31 -1.54 -18.97
N ALA A 123 -10.74 -0.78 -18.04
CA ALA A 123 -11.51 -0.03 -17.05
C ALA A 123 -12.30 1.10 -17.72
N SER A 124 -13.52 1.36 -17.23
CA SER A 124 -14.28 2.52 -17.70
C SER A 124 -13.73 3.81 -17.09
N ILE A 125 -13.60 4.85 -17.90
CA ILE A 125 -13.05 6.15 -17.51
C ILE A 125 -14.16 7.20 -17.68
N LEU A 126 -14.34 8.04 -16.66
CA LEU A 126 -15.23 9.20 -16.68
C LEU A 126 -14.47 10.42 -16.16
N ASP A 127 -14.20 11.38 -17.03
CA ASP A 127 -13.65 12.68 -16.68
C ASP A 127 -14.76 13.73 -16.65
N LEU A 128 -15.05 14.25 -15.46
CA LEU A 128 -16.05 15.29 -15.26
C LEU A 128 -15.62 16.67 -15.79
N HIS A 129 -14.32 16.94 -15.91
CA HIS A 129 -13.87 18.24 -16.38
C HIS A 129 -14.06 18.41 -17.89
N SER A 130 -13.65 17.41 -18.67
CA SER A 130 -13.84 17.40 -20.12
C SER A 130 -15.19 16.80 -20.55
N GLY A 131 -15.85 16.05 -19.67
CA GLY A 131 -17.01 15.23 -19.98
C GLY A 131 -16.67 13.94 -20.72
N ALA A 132 -15.39 13.56 -20.83
CA ALA A 132 -14.99 12.36 -21.54
C ALA A 132 -15.40 11.08 -20.80
N LEU A 133 -16.24 10.27 -21.43
CA LEU A 133 -16.68 8.96 -20.96
C LEU A 133 -16.21 7.89 -21.92
N SER A 134 -15.55 6.85 -21.42
CA SER A 134 -15.18 5.70 -22.23
C SER A 134 -16.42 4.91 -22.64
N LYS A 135 -16.62 4.72 -23.94
CA LYS A 135 -17.68 3.90 -24.50
C LYS A 135 -17.10 3.02 -25.62
N GLU A 136 -17.13 1.72 -25.40
CA GLU A 136 -16.52 0.70 -26.24
C GLU A 136 -15.01 0.92 -26.43
N SER A 137 -14.61 1.37 -27.63
CA SER A 137 -13.23 1.69 -28.01
C SER A 137 -12.95 3.19 -28.14
N GLN A 138 -13.92 4.05 -27.78
CA GLN A 138 -13.86 5.50 -28.00
C GLN A 138 -14.23 6.30 -26.73
N PHE A 139 -13.95 7.61 -26.75
CA PHE A 139 -14.42 8.55 -25.73
C PHE A 139 -15.55 9.40 -26.28
N VAL A 140 -16.67 9.44 -25.56
CA VAL A 140 -17.84 10.26 -25.88
C VAL A 140 -18.01 11.37 -24.85
N ASN A 141 -18.58 12.49 -25.23
CA ASN A 141 -18.90 13.56 -24.29
C ASN A 141 -20.24 13.29 -23.61
N ILE A 142 -20.21 12.96 -22.31
CA ILE A 142 -21.40 12.63 -21.52
C ILE A 142 -22.40 13.79 -21.44
N TYR A 143 -21.94 15.05 -21.49
CA TYR A 143 -22.80 16.23 -21.43
C TYR A 143 -23.65 16.44 -22.69
N LYS A 144 -23.29 15.78 -23.79
CA LYS A 144 -24.07 15.82 -25.04
C LYS A 144 -25.19 14.76 -25.07
N ILE A 145 -25.17 13.79 -24.15
CA ILE A 145 -26.17 12.72 -24.06
C ILE A 145 -27.38 13.26 -23.29
N PRO A 146 -28.59 13.35 -23.90
CA PRO A 146 -29.75 13.96 -23.26
C PRO A 146 -30.20 13.19 -22.00
N GLU A 147 -30.07 11.87 -22.00
CA GLU A 147 -30.40 11.01 -20.86
C GLU A 147 -29.42 11.22 -19.69
N ALA A 148 -28.14 11.49 -19.98
CA ALA A 148 -27.13 11.66 -18.94
C ALA A 148 -27.17 13.05 -18.29
N LYS A 149 -27.72 14.07 -18.98
CA LYS A 149 -27.89 15.42 -18.41
C LYS A 149 -28.70 15.43 -17.11
N GLN A 150 -29.63 14.49 -16.95
CA GLN A 150 -30.47 14.39 -15.75
C GLN A 150 -29.67 14.00 -14.49
N ILE A 151 -28.50 13.37 -14.65
CA ILE A 151 -27.62 12.99 -13.54
C ILE A 151 -26.91 14.21 -12.96
N PHE A 152 -26.59 15.21 -13.79
CA PHE A 152 -25.81 16.37 -13.40
C PHE A 152 -26.71 17.45 -12.78
N THR A 153 -27.18 17.19 -11.56
CA THR A 153 -27.94 18.17 -10.78
C THR A 153 -27.04 19.28 -10.23
N ALA A 154 -27.62 20.45 -9.94
CA ALA A 154 -26.88 21.57 -9.37
C ALA A 154 -26.25 21.22 -8.00
N GLU A 155 -26.96 20.43 -7.18
CA GLU A 155 -26.48 19.92 -5.91
C GLU A 155 -25.19 19.11 -6.08
N LEU A 156 -25.20 18.12 -6.98
CA LEU A 156 -24.07 17.25 -7.25
C LEU A 156 -22.86 18.02 -7.79
N ILE A 157 -23.08 18.98 -8.69
CA ILE A 157 -22.02 19.84 -9.20
C ILE A 157 -21.41 20.67 -8.07
N ASN A 158 -22.24 21.18 -7.15
CA ASN A 158 -21.78 21.97 -6.02
C ASN A 158 -20.97 21.10 -5.03
N THR A 159 -21.45 19.90 -4.70
CA THR A 159 -20.73 18.93 -3.85
C THR A 159 -19.39 18.56 -4.46
N TYR A 160 -19.35 18.24 -5.77
CA TYR A 160 -18.10 17.93 -6.46
C TYR A 160 -17.09 19.08 -6.42
N LYS A 161 -17.56 20.32 -6.68
CA LYS A 161 -16.72 21.53 -6.57
C LYS A 161 -16.19 21.71 -5.16
N HIS A 162 -17.04 21.54 -4.15
CA HIS A 162 -16.67 21.70 -2.75
C HIS A 162 -15.63 20.67 -2.32
N VAL A 163 -15.81 19.39 -2.68
CA VAL A 163 -14.84 18.33 -2.39
C VAL A 163 -13.51 18.57 -3.11
N LYS A 164 -13.54 18.97 -4.38
CA LYS A 164 -12.34 19.33 -5.15
C LYS A 164 -11.56 20.44 -4.44
N GLU A 165 -12.25 21.44 -3.93
CA GLU A 165 -11.64 22.56 -3.23
C GLU A 165 -11.00 22.12 -1.90
N LYS A 166 -11.71 21.34 -1.08
CA LYS A 166 -11.16 20.75 0.16
C LYS A 166 -9.89 19.96 -0.09
N VAL A 167 -9.87 19.13 -1.13
CA VAL A 167 -8.68 18.34 -1.50
C VAL A 167 -7.56 19.25 -1.98
N ARG A 168 -7.87 20.32 -2.74
CA ARG A 168 -6.88 21.28 -3.19
C ARG A 168 -6.22 21.99 -2.01
N GLU A 169 -7.02 22.53 -1.08
CA GLU A 169 -6.56 23.23 0.11
C GLU A 169 -5.65 22.33 0.96
N ALA A 170 -6.08 21.08 1.20
CA ALA A 170 -5.30 20.10 1.98
C ALA A 170 -3.96 19.69 1.34
N VAL A 171 -3.78 19.88 0.03
CA VAL A 171 -2.54 19.56 -0.70
C VAL A 171 -1.66 20.78 -0.91
N SER A 172 -2.25 21.98 -0.87
CA SER A 172 -1.52 23.23 -1.08
C SER A 172 -0.80 23.77 0.15
N GLU A 173 -1.11 23.26 1.35
CA GLU A 173 -0.32 23.47 2.59
C GLU A 173 1.00 22.68 2.58
#